data_AF-A0A959XQS5-F1
#
_entry.id   AF-A0A959XQS5-F1
#
_cell.length_a   1.000
_cell.length_b   1.000
_cell.length_c   1.000
_cell.angle_alpha   90.00
_cell.angle_beta   90.00
_cell.angle_gamma   90.00
#
_symmetry.space_group_name_H-M   'P 1'
#
loop_
_entity.id
_entity.type
_entity.pdbx_description
1 polymer ?
#
loop_
_entity_poly.entity_id
_entity_poly.type
_entity_poly.pdbx_seq_one_letter_code
_entity_poly.pdbx_strand_id
1 'polypeptide(L)'
;MHQATGGEWVGLGQSDRDQLRTHALSGRTGAAWAWSILTALEEEVPLPPVRFPVHTKNRRAAASYEPADASTEPAIACFPNPSNANTFVTYPSHLDGTALLIMDAKDELVRTVILQNQGVLDLNTRELPAGLYLLTVAGTSFSTKLTVQR
;
A
#
# COMPACT_ATOMS: atom_id res chain seq x y z
N MET A 1 8.74 8.20 42.94
CA MET A 1 7.85 9.31 43.32
C MET A 1 7.50 10.05 42.03
N HIS A 2 6.29 9.86 41.51
CA HIS A 2 5.82 10.50 40.29
C HIS A 2 5.59 11.98 40.57
N GLN A 3 6.35 12.87 39.93
CA GLN A 3 5.96 14.27 39.81
C GLN A 3 5.12 14.43 38.54
N ALA A 4 3.83 14.62 38.74
CA ALA A 4 2.91 15.04 37.71
C ALA A 4 3.34 16.42 37.20
N THR A 5 3.64 16.52 35.91
CA THR A 5 3.76 17.80 35.20
C THR A 5 2.38 18.45 35.09
N GLY A 6 1.91 19.01 36.20
CA GLY A 6 0.85 20.02 36.22
C GLY A 6 1.47 21.39 35.91
N GLY A 7 2.12 21.52 34.76
CA GLY A 7 2.75 22.77 34.34
C GLY A 7 1.69 23.75 33.87
N GLU A 8 1.44 24.79 34.65
CA GLU A 8 0.72 25.97 34.18
C GLU A 8 1.48 26.56 32.98
N TRP A 9 0.78 26.68 31.85
CA TRP A 9 1.32 27.24 30.60
C TRP A 9 1.97 28.62 30.79
N VAL A 10 1.54 29.37 31.82
CA VAL A 10 2.04 30.69 32.22
C VAL A 10 3.54 30.68 32.58
N GLY A 11 4.10 29.52 32.97
CA GLY A 11 5.49 29.36 33.37
C GLY A 11 6.49 29.05 32.24
N LEU A 12 6.07 29.03 30.98
CA LEU A 12 6.99 28.73 29.87
C LEU A 12 8.12 29.77 29.80
N GLY A 13 9.36 29.30 29.86
CA GLY A 13 10.56 30.13 29.68
C GLY A 13 10.70 30.63 28.24
N GLN A 14 11.52 31.67 28.05
CA GLN A 14 11.73 32.29 26.74
C GLN A 14 12.27 31.30 25.70
N SER A 15 13.15 30.38 26.11
CA SER A 15 13.70 29.32 25.25
C SER A 15 12.61 28.41 24.68
N ASP A 16 11.62 28.05 25.50
CA ASP A 16 10.56 27.11 25.12
C ASP A 16 9.56 27.80 24.19
N ARG A 17 9.30 29.10 24.42
CA ARG A 17 8.51 29.95 23.52
C ARG A 17 9.17 30.09 22.16
N ASP A 18 10.49 30.28 22.11
CA ASP A 18 11.23 30.39 20.84
C ASP A 18 11.24 29.05 20.08
N GLN A 19 11.31 27.91 20.79
CA GLN A 19 11.15 26.59 20.19
C GLN A 19 9.73 26.38 19.64
N LEU A 20 8.69 26.79 20.39
CA LEU A 20 7.31 26.74 19.93
C LEU A 20 7.07 27.61 18.70
N ARG A 21 7.62 28.83 18.65
CA ARG A 21 7.53 29.71 17.48
C ARG A 21 8.18 29.06 16.26
N THR A 22 9.38 28.49 16.44
CA THR A 22 10.08 27.77 15.37
C THR A 22 9.25 26.58 14.87
N HIS A 23 8.63 25.81 15.78
CA HIS A 23 7.77 24.69 15.44
C HIS A 23 6.47 25.11 14.74
N ALA A 24 5.82 26.17 15.22
CA ALA A 24 4.60 26.75 14.66
C ALA A 24 4.81 27.21 13.21
N LEU A 25 6.00 27.75 12.91
CA LEU A 25 6.37 28.22 11.57
C LEU A 25 6.90 27.10 10.65
N SER A 26 7.29 25.94 11.19
CA SER A 26 7.90 24.85 10.42
C SER A 26 6.95 24.16 9.42
N GLY A 27 5.63 24.26 9.62
CA GLY A 27 4.62 23.59 8.79
C GLY A 27 4.65 22.06 8.85
N ARG A 28 5.38 21.46 9.82
CA ARG A 28 5.48 20.02 10.05
C ARG A 28 4.40 19.54 11.03
N THR A 29 4.29 18.23 11.23
CA THR A 29 3.41 17.64 12.24
C THR A 29 3.65 18.29 13.61
N GLY A 30 2.56 18.69 14.29
CA GLY A 30 2.63 19.40 15.57
C GLY A 30 2.66 20.93 15.45
N ALA A 31 2.83 21.51 14.25
CA ALA A 31 2.81 22.97 14.08
C ALA A 31 1.48 23.60 14.51
N ALA A 32 0.35 22.95 14.20
CA ALA A 32 -0.98 23.42 14.62
C ALA A 32 -1.15 23.43 16.15
N TRP A 33 -0.51 22.49 16.85
CA TRP A 33 -0.56 22.43 18.31
C TRP A 33 0.33 23.50 18.94
N ALA A 34 1.53 23.73 18.39
CA ALA A 34 2.40 24.83 18.80
C ALA A 34 1.72 26.20 18.63
N TRP A 35 0.98 26.38 17.52
CA TRP A 35 0.12 27.55 17.30
C TRP A 35 -0.94 27.72 18.38
N SER A 36 -1.68 26.66 18.69
CA SER A 36 -2.72 26.70 19.73
C SER A 36 -2.17 27.05 21.11
N ILE A 37 -0.95 26.59 21.44
CA ILE A 37 -0.29 26.90 22.71
C ILE A 37 0.12 28.37 22.76
N LEU A 38 0.72 28.90 21.68
CA LEU A 38 1.12 30.31 21.62
C LEU A 38 -0.09 31.26 21.62
N THR A 39 -1.18 30.92 20.94
CA THR A 39 -2.44 31.67 21.00
C THR A 39 -3.03 31.69 22.42
N ALA A 40 -2.98 30.56 23.13
CA ALA A 40 -3.45 30.49 24.53
C ALA A 40 -2.57 31.31 25.49
N LEU A 41 -1.33 31.61 25.11
CA LEU A 41 -0.40 32.48 25.83
C LEU A 41 -0.50 33.95 25.42
N GLU A 42 -1.50 34.32 24.59
CA GLU A 42 -1.70 35.67 24.04
C GLU A 42 -0.46 36.21 23.29
N GLU A 43 0.39 35.33 22.76
CA GLU A 43 1.52 35.77 21.95
C GLU A 43 1.07 36.10 20.52
N GLU A 44 1.42 37.29 20.05
CA GLU A 44 1.26 37.68 18.65
C GLU A 44 2.24 36.90 17.78
N VAL A 45 1.77 35.79 17.21
CA VAL A 45 2.51 35.02 16.22
C VAL A 45 2.01 35.42 14.83
N PRO A 46 2.90 35.75 13.87
CA PRO A 46 2.49 36.13 12.52
C PRO A 46 1.77 34.96 11.85
N LEU A 47 0.55 35.21 11.33
CA LEU A 47 -0.29 34.19 10.70
C LEU A 47 0.53 33.34 9.72
N PRO A 48 0.30 32.02 9.69
CA PRO A 48 0.97 31.18 8.70
C PRO A 48 0.56 31.67 7.31
N PRO A 49 1.48 31.63 6.33
CA PRO A 49 1.16 32.07 4.98
C PRO A 49 -0.01 31.25 4.43
N VAL A 50 -1.02 31.93 3.87
CA VAL A 50 -2.16 31.29 3.22
C VAL A 50 -1.64 30.41 2.08
N ARG A 51 -1.87 29.10 2.18
CA ARG A 51 -1.60 28.15 1.09
C ARG A 51 -2.92 27.78 0.44
N PHE A 52 -3.09 28.15 -0.81
CA PHE A 52 -4.21 27.67 -1.61
C PHE A 52 -4.11 26.14 -1.76
N PRO A 53 -5.25 25.42 -1.79
CA PRO A 53 -5.26 24.01 -2.16
C PRO A 53 -4.56 23.85 -3.50
N VAL A 54 -3.59 22.95 -3.56
CA VAL A 54 -2.90 22.64 -4.82
C VAL A 54 -3.94 22.02 -5.76
N HIS A 55 -4.34 22.74 -6.82
CA HIS A 55 -5.36 22.27 -7.78
C HIS A 55 -4.91 21.03 -8.56
N THR A 56 -3.62 20.71 -8.54
CA THR A 56 -3.13 19.43 -9.00
C THR A 56 -3.18 18.43 -7.85
N LYS A 57 -3.99 17.36 -8.02
CA LYS A 57 -3.76 16.09 -7.33
C LYS A 57 -2.42 15.53 -7.82
N ASN A 58 -1.32 16.10 -7.36
CA ASN A 58 -0.02 15.48 -7.53
C ASN A 58 0.05 14.37 -6.48
N ARG A 59 -0.14 13.12 -6.92
CA ARG A 59 0.25 11.92 -6.18
C ARG A 59 1.66 12.20 -5.67
N ARG A 60 1.86 12.30 -4.35
CA ARG A 60 3.19 12.57 -3.77
C ARG A 60 4.17 11.55 -4.35
N ALA A 61 4.99 11.97 -5.31
CA ALA A 61 6.21 11.28 -5.68
C ALA A 61 7.26 11.68 -4.65
N ALA A 62 7.12 11.12 -3.44
CA ALA A 62 8.14 11.12 -2.39
C ALA A 62 7.79 10.05 -1.34
N ALA A 63 7.57 8.83 -1.78
CA ALA A 63 8.55 7.84 -1.36
C ALA A 63 9.63 7.93 -2.42
N SER A 64 10.90 7.95 -2.02
CA SER A 64 11.97 7.55 -2.91
C SER A 64 11.59 6.14 -3.37
N TYR A 65 10.91 6.05 -4.51
CA TYR A 65 10.99 4.86 -5.32
C TYR A 65 12.45 4.93 -5.76
N GLU A 66 13.34 4.30 -4.99
CA GLU A 66 14.36 3.50 -5.66
C GLU A 66 13.60 2.85 -6.81
N PRO A 67 13.99 3.02 -8.08
CA PRO A 67 13.47 2.14 -9.10
C PRO A 67 13.72 0.76 -8.54
N ALA A 68 12.68 0.14 -7.95
CA ALA A 68 12.66 -1.28 -7.73
C ALA A 68 13.05 -1.77 -9.09
N ASP A 69 14.23 -2.41 -9.16
CA ASP A 69 14.87 -2.76 -10.39
C ASP A 69 13.78 -3.12 -11.40
N ALA A 70 13.91 -2.67 -12.64
CA ALA A 70 13.07 -3.17 -13.72
C ALA A 70 13.19 -4.71 -13.88
N SER A 71 13.88 -5.40 -12.97
CA SER A 71 13.83 -6.82 -12.64
C SER A 71 12.80 -7.20 -11.56
N THR A 72 11.79 -6.38 -11.24
CA THR A 72 10.64 -6.87 -10.45
C THR A 72 10.00 -7.94 -11.32
N GLU A 73 10.34 -9.20 -11.04
CA GLU A 73 9.90 -10.35 -11.81
C GLU A 73 8.39 -10.21 -12.06
N PRO A 74 7.92 -10.35 -13.31
CA PRO A 74 6.51 -10.15 -13.58
C PRO A 74 5.73 -11.25 -12.84
N ALA A 75 5.13 -10.86 -11.72
CA ALA A 75 4.42 -11.78 -10.86
C ALA A 75 3.14 -12.25 -11.56
N ILE A 76 2.90 -13.55 -11.50
CA ILE A 76 1.60 -14.12 -11.89
C ILE A 76 0.52 -13.64 -10.90
N ALA A 77 -0.62 -13.20 -11.42
CA ALA A 77 -1.70 -12.67 -10.59
C ALA A 77 -3.08 -13.09 -11.12
N CYS A 78 -4.07 -13.13 -10.23
CA CYS A 78 -5.45 -13.47 -10.56
C CYS A 78 -6.39 -12.31 -10.28
N PHE A 79 -7.24 -11.98 -11.25
CA PHE A 79 -8.30 -10.99 -11.09
C PHE A 79 -9.57 -11.39 -11.85
N PRO A 80 -10.77 -11.37 -11.23
CA PRO A 80 -11.03 -11.11 -9.81
C PRO A 80 -10.57 -12.25 -8.89
N ASN A 81 -10.22 -11.92 -7.64
CA ASN A 81 -9.91 -12.90 -6.60
C ASN A 81 -10.41 -12.38 -5.24
N PRO A 82 -11.42 -13.02 -4.60
CA PRO A 82 -12.05 -14.29 -4.98
C PRO A 82 -12.85 -14.25 -6.29
N SER A 83 -13.03 -15.41 -6.93
CA SER A 83 -13.82 -15.58 -8.16
C SER A 83 -14.95 -16.59 -7.98
N ASN A 84 -16.08 -16.36 -8.64
CA ASN A 84 -17.27 -17.21 -8.61
C ASN A 84 -17.65 -17.85 -9.96
N ALA A 85 -17.04 -17.40 -11.06
CA ALA A 85 -17.35 -17.91 -12.40
C ALA A 85 -16.10 -18.01 -13.28
N ASN A 86 -15.42 -16.89 -13.49
CA ASN A 86 -14.17 -16.81 -14.25
C ASN A 86 -13.14 -15.95 -13.51
N THR A 87 -11.87 -16.23 -13.72
CA THR A 87 -10.76 -15.35 -13.31
C THR A 87 -9.80 -15.18 -14.47
N PHE A 88 -9.28 -13.97 -14.64
CA PHE A 88 -8.14 -13.74 -15.51
C PHE A 88 -6.86 -14.00 -14.72
N VAL A 89 -5.95 -14.76 -15.32
CA VAL A 89 -4.61 -15.00 -14.81
C VAL A 89 -3.65 -14.20 -15.70
N THR A 90 -3.01 -13.18 -15.14
CA THR A 90 -2.00 -12.38 -15.84
C THR A 90 -0.62 -12.92 -15.55
N TYR A 91 0.22 -13.07 -16.56
CA TYR A 91 1.55 -13.65 -16.47
C TYR A 91 2.49 -13.05 -17.54
N PRO A 92 3.83 -13.17 -17.39
CA PRO A 92 4.75 -12.72 -18.43
C PRO A 92 4.55 -13.44 -19.77
N SER A 93 4.41 -12.70 -20.87
CA SER A 93 4.13 -13.26 -22.20
C SER A 93 5.21 -14.24 -22.72
N HIS A 94 6.45 -14.17 -22.22
CA HIS A 94 7.50 -15.13 -22.57
C HIS A 94 7.27 -16.54 -21.99
N LEU A 95 6.30 -16.70 -21.09
CA LEU A 95 5.87 -18.00 -20.55
C LEU A 95 4.77 -18.66 -21.41
N ASP A 96 4.34 -18.04 -22.52
CA ASP A 96 3.43 -18.70 -23.45
C ASP A 96 4.00 -20.06 -23.90
N GLY A 97 3.15 -21.09 -23.91
CA GLY A 97 3.52 -22.48 -24.18
C GLY A 97 3.91 -23.29 -22.95
N THR A 98 4.13 -22.66 -21.79
CA THR A 98 4.36 -23.40 -20.52
C THR A 98 3.05 -23.81 -19.85
N ALA A 99 3.14 -24.82 -18.97
CA ALA A 99 2.00 -25.35 -18.24
C ALA A 99 1.79 -24.58 -16.91
N LEU A 100 0.57 -24.13 -16.68
CA LEU A 100 0.06 -23.67 -15.39
C LEU A 100 -0.53 -24.87 -14.63
N LEU A 101 0.04 -25.17 -13.48
CA LEU A 101 -0.39 -26.21 -12.55
C LEU A 101 -1.33 -25.59 -11.51
N ILE A 102 -2.51 -26.17 -11.33
CA ILE A 102 -3.50 -25.76 -10.33
C ILE A 102 -3.56 -26.84 -9.27
N MET A 103 -3.10 -26.52 -8.07
CA MET A 103 -3.06 -27.42 -6.92
C MET A 103 -4.09 -26.99 -5.88
N ASP A 104 -4.69 -27.94 -5.18
CA ASP A 104 -5.62 -27.66 -4.09
C ASP A 104 -4.87 -27.33 -2.77
N ALA A 105 -5.63 -27.11 -1.69
CA ALA A 105 -5.07 -26.84 -0.37
C ALA A 105 -4.32 -28.04 0.26
N LYS A 106 -4.41 -29.23 -0.32
CA LYS A 106 -3.71 -30.46 0.10
C LYS A 106 -2.47 -30.74 -0.75
N ASP A 107 -2.13 -29.84 -1.68
CA ASP A 107 -1.04 -30.00 -2.64
C ASP A 107 -1.32 -31.09 -3.70
N GLU A 108 -2.59 -31.43 -3.94
CA GLU A 108 -3.00 -32.34 -5.01
C GLU A 108 -3.19 -31.55 -6.32
N LEU A 109 -2.60 -32.04 -7.41
CA LEU A 109 -2.76 -31.45 -8.74
C LEU A 109 -4.20 -31.68 -9.24
N VAL A 110 -4.97 -30.60 -9.32
CA VAL A 110 -6.37 -30.62 -9.78
C VAL A 110 -6.46 -30.45 -11.29
N ARG A 111 -5.63 -29.57 -11.86
CA ARG A 111 -5.69 -29.25 -13.29
C ARG A 111 -4.37 -28.71 -13.81
N THR A 112 -4.11 -29.00 -15.08
CA THR A 112 -3.03 -28.39 -15.86
C THR A 112 -3.64 -27.62 -17.03
N VAL A 113 -3.19 -26.38 -17.25
CA VAL A 113 -3.64 -25.52 -18.35
C VAL A 113 -2.40 -24.99 -19.08
N ILE A 114 -2.40 -24.99 -20.41
CA ILE A 114 -1.29 -24.39 -21.16
C ILE A 114 -1.51 -22.88 -21.24
N LEU A 115 -0.50 -22.10 -20.87
CA LEU A 115 -0.49 -20.65 -20.96
C LEU A 115 -0.44 -20.25 -22.44
N GLN A 116 -1.47 -19.54 -22.88
CA GLN A 116 -1.65 -19.06 -24.25
C GLN A 116 -2.40 -17.73 -24.18
N ASN A 117 -2.18 -16.85 -25.18
CA ASN A 117 -2.74 -15.50 -25.33
C ASN A 117 -1.89 -14.36 -24.73
N GLN A 118 -0.57 -14.40 -24.91
CA GLN A 118 0.32 -13.25 -24.72
C GLN A 118 0.25 -12.64 -23.32
N GLY A 119 0.18 -13.48 -22.29
CA GLY A 119 0.26 -13.04 -20.89
C GLY A 119 -1.09 -12.89 -20.17
N VAL A 120 -2.21 -13.29 -20.78
CA VAL A 120 -3.52 -13.33 -20.10
C VAL A 120 -4.27 -14.63 -20.42
N LEU A 121 -4.59 -15.41 -19.38
CA LEU A 121 -5.40 -16.62 -19.48
C LEU A 121 -6.77 -16.38 -18.83
N ASP A 122 -7.86 -16.65 -19.54
CA ASP A 122 -9.20 -16.74 -18.94
C ASP A 122 -9.40 -18.16 -18.38
N LEU A 123 -9.54 -18.25 -17.05
CA LEU A 123 -9.72 -19.49 -16.33
C LEU A 123 -11.16 -19.59 -15.83
N ASN A 124 -11.89 -20.59 -16.32
CA ASN A 124 -13.22 -20.94 -15.84
C ASN A 124 -13.13 -21.59 -14.45
N THR A 125 -13.54 -20.84 -13.41
CA THR A 125 -13.50 -21.31 -12.01
C THR A 125 -14.72 -22.14 -11.63
N ARG A 126 -15.76 -22.22 -12.47
CA ARG A 126 -16.94 -23.09 -12.23
C ARG A 126 -16.59 -24.58 -12.28
N GLU A 127 -15.54 -24.93 -13.01
CA GLU A 127 -15.02 -26.29 -13.13
C GLU A 127 -14.22 -26.72 -11.89
N LEU A 128 -13.96 -25.79 -10.96
CA LEU A 128 -13.24 -26.05 -9.72
C LEU A 128 -14.22 -26.05 -8.54
N PRO A 129 -14.09 -26.97 -7.56
CA PRO A 129 -14.80 -26.89 -6.29
C PRO A 129 -14.53 -25.55 -5.57
N ALA A 130 -15.46 -25.09 -4.72
CA ALA A 130 -15.19 -23.95 -3.85
C ALA A 130 -14.04 -24.27 -2.91
N GLY A 131 -13.07 -23.38 -2.79
CA GLY A 131 -11.87 -23.65 -2.03
C GLY A 131 -10.70 -22.74 -2.38
N LEU A 132 -9.54 -23.13 -1.88
CA LEU A 132 -8.28 -22.42 -2.08
C LEU A 132 -7.36 -23.22 -2.98
N TYR A 133 -6.76 -22.54 -3.95
CA TYR A 133 -5.86 -23.13 -4.92
C TYR A 133 -4.55 -22.35 -5.01
N LEU A 134 -3.47 -23.09 -5.29
CA LEU A 134 -2.17 -22.55 -5.65
C LEU A 134 -1.95 -22.79 -7.15
N LEU A 135 -1.76 -21.70 -7.89
CA LEU A 135 -1.45 -21.70 -9.31
C LEU A 135 0.05 -21.52 -9.46
N THR A 136 0.74 -22.47 -10.07
CA THR A 136 2.20 -22.46 -10.25
C THR A 136 2.56 -22.69 -11.71
N VAL A 137 3.46 -21.90 -12.28
CA VAL A 137 3.96 -22.14 -13.64
C VAL A 137 5.07 -23.18 -13.62
N ALA A 138 4.89 -24.26 -14.38
CA ALA A 138 5.81 -25.40 -14.42
C ALA A 138 7.24 -24.96 -14.79
N GLY A 139 8.23 -25.44 -14.04
CA GLY A 139 9.63 -25.11 -14.26
C GLY A 139 10.05 -23.71 -13.78
N THR A 140 9.18 -23.00 -13.06
CA THR A 140 9.48 -21.68 -12.49
C THR A 140 9.11 -21.62 -11.00
N SER A 141 9.53 -20.55 -10.33
CA SER A 141 9.09 -20.19 -8.97
C SER A 141 7.78 -19.38 -8.96
N PHE A 142 7.23 -19.03 -10.12
CA PHE A 142 6.05 -18.18 -10.20
C PHE A 142 4.82 -18.91 -9.71
N SER A 143 4.24 -18.38 -8.65
CA SER A 143 3.00 -18.90 -8.08
C SER A 143 2.08 -17.78 -7.60
N THR A 144 0.78 -18.07 -7.59
CA THR A 144 -0.24 -17.16 -7.07
C THR A 144 -1.40 -17.94 -6.46
N LYS A 145 -2.10 -17.28 -5.56
CA LYS A 145 -3.21 -17.87 -4.80
C LYS A 145 -4.53 -17.52 -5.47
N LEU A 146 -5.38 -18.50 -5.70
CA LEU A 146 -6.75 -18.30 -6.20
C LEU A 146 -7.77 -18.79 -5.15
N THR A 147 -8.75 -17.96 -4.85
CA THR A 147 -9.89 -18.32 -4.00
C THR A 147 -11.14 -18.47 -4.86
N VAL A 148 -11.72 -19.66 -4.90
CA VAL A 148 -12.96 -19.95 -5.63
C VAL A 148 -14.14 -19.98 -4.66
N GLN A 149 -15.16 -19.19 -4.94
CA GLN A 149 -16.41 -19.09 -4.19
C GLN A 149 -17.58 -19.57 -5.06
N ARG A 150 -18.68 -20.00 -4.44
CA ARG A 150 -19.92 -20.39 -5.14
C ARG A 150 -21.04 -19.44 -4.78
#